data_AF-A0A0H2SBT9-F1
#
_entry.id   AF-A0A0H2SBT9-F1
#
_cell.length_a   1.000
_cell.length_b   1.000
_cell.length_c   1.000
_cell.angle_alpha   90.00
_cell.angle_beta   90.00
_cell.angle_gamma   90.00
#
_symmetry.space_group_name_H-M   'P 1'
#
loop_
_entity.id
_entity.type
_entity.pdbx_description
1 polymer ?
#
loop_
_entity_poly.entity_id
_entity_poly.type
_entity_poly.pdbx_seq_one_letter_code
_entity_poly.pdbx_strand_id
1 'polypeptide(L)'
;MATSDVPGDIFEMNPYESHGSLSPLEAEVLWEYAKLAHHVKILVTKTRQLGEEPDRTLVKQLRELETKMGLVLTLFKASVWGVINEQPAADPSVSFGSAGDTTVQR
;
A
#
# COMPACT_ATOMS: atom_id res chain seq x y z
N MET A 1 -35.23 -24.94 26.72
CA MET A 1 -34.75 -24.00 25.70
C MET A 1 -33.23 -24.03 25.76
N ALA A 2 -32.64 -25.05 25.12
CA ALA A 2 -31.22 -25.37 25.27
C ALA A 2 -30.41 -24.59 24.23
N THR A 3 -29.56 -23.70 24.73
CA THR A 3 -28.47 -23.07 23.97
C THR A 3 -27.35 -24.11 23.82
N SER A 4 -27.32 -24.82 22.69
CA SER A 4 -26.18 -25.67 22.32
C SER A 4 -25.15 -24.84 21.57
N ASP A 5 -24.36 -24.08 22.33
CA ASP A 5 -23.06 -23.59 21.85
C ASP A 5 -22.06 -24.76 22.02
N VAL A 6 -22.04 -25.65 21.04
CA VAL A 6 -20.99 -26.66 20.92
C VAL A 6 -20.19 -26.28 19.67
N PRO A 7 -18.96 -25.72 19.82
CA PRO A 7 -18.05 -25.48 18.72
C PRO A 7 -17.36 -26.79 18.31
N GLY A 8 -18.15 -27.85 18.15
CA GLY A 8 -17.76 -29.13 17.60
C GLY A 8 -18.07 -29.09 16.11
N ASP A 9 -17.02 -29.25 15.33
CA ASP A 9 -16.87 -28.98 13.91
C ASP A 9 -18.17 -29.09 13.08
N ILE A 10 -18.70 -27.93 12.64
CA ILE A 10 -19.69 -27.86 11.56
C ILE A 10 -19.13 -28.56 10.30
N PHE A 11 -17.84 -28.86 10.26
CA PHE A 11 -17.18 -29.63 9.21
C PHE A 11 -17.16 -31.16 9.42
N GLU A 12 -17.35 -31.67 10.63
CA GLU A 12 -17.26 -33.11 10.96
C GLU A 12 -18.62 -33.79 11.11
N MET A 13 -19.62 -33.08 11.62
CA MET A 13 -20.95 -33.66 11.88
C MET A 13 -22.06 -32.73 11.37
N ASN A 14 -23.05 -33.30 10.68
CA ASN A 14 -24.22 -32.55 10.23
C ASN A 14 -25.22 -32.38 11.40
N PRO A 15 -25.41 -31.17 11.96
CA PRO A 15 -26.36 -30.95 13.06
C PRO A 15 -27.82 -31.06 12.61
N TYR A 16 -28.09 -30.98 11.30
CA TYR A 16 -29.44 -30.94 10.74
C TYR A 16 -30.01 -32.33 10.40
N GLU A 17 -29.19 -33.40 10.40
CA GLU A 17 -29.64 -34.77 10.07
C GLU A 17 -30.66 -35.34 11.06
N SER A 18 -30.62 -34.89 12.31
CA SER A 18 -31.49 -35.39 13.38
C SER A 18 -32.88 -34.73 13.43
N HIS A 19 -33.14 -33.75 12.55
CA HIS A 19 -34.39 -32.99 12.56
C HIS A 19 -35.48 -33.71 11.76
N GLY A 20 -36.46 -34.31 12.46
CA GLY A 20 -37.59 -35.03 11.85
C GLY A 20 -38.58 -34.16 11.05
N SER A 21 -38.38 -32.85 10.99
CA SER A 21 -39.16 -31.90 10.18
C SER A 21 -38.50 -31.54 8.84
N LEU A 22 -37.26 -31.99 8.62
CA LEU A 22 -36.50 -31.69 7.41
C LEU A 22 -36.41 -32.93 6.53
N SER A 23 -36.53 -32.74 5.22
CA SER A 23 -36.14 -33.77 4.25
C SER A 23 -34.63 -34.00 4.34
N PRO A 24 -34.11 -35.23 4.08
CA PRO A 24 -32.68 -35.50 4.06
C PRO A 24 -31.88 -34.52 3.18
N LEU A 25 -32.43 -34.14 2.02
CA LEU A 25 -31.83 -33.17 1.12
C LEU A 25 -31.77 -31.76 1.73
N GLU A 26 -32.80 -31.35 2.45
CA GLU A 26 -32.85 -30.02 3.08
C GLU A 26 -31.82 -29.91 4.20
N ALA A 27 -31.64 -30.97 4.99
CA ALA A 27 -30.63 -31.05 6.03
C ALA A 27 -29.20 -30.97 5.46
N GLU A 28 -28.93 -31.64 4.34
CA GLU A 28 -27.64 -31.58 3.65
C GLU A 28 -27.36 -30.18 3.09
N VAL A 29 -28.34 -29.57 2.41
CA VAL A 29 -28.19 -28.23 1.84
C VAL A 29 -27.96 -27.17 2.93
N LEU A 30 -28.70 -27.23 4.04
CA LEU A 30 -28.49 -26.32 5.18
C LEU A 30 -27.10 -26.49 5.80
N TRP A 31 -26.59 -27.72 5.84
CA TRP A 31 -25.24 -27.99 6.32
C TRP A 31 -24.17 -27.39 5.41
N GLU A 32 -24.31 -27.51 4.09
CA GLU A 32 -23.41 -26.87 3.12
C GLU A 32 -23.45 -25.35 3.23
N TYR A 33 -24.64 -24.74 3.40
CA TYR A 33 -24.74 -23.31 3.63
C TYR A 33 -24.08 -22.87 4.95
N ALA A 34 -24.19 -23.66 6.01
CA ALA A 34 -23.52 -23.38 7.28
C ALA A 34 -21.99 -23.41 7.13
N LYS A 35 -21.46 -24.40 6.41
CA LYS A 35 -20.02 -24.49 6.07
C LYS A 35 -19.57 -23.29 5.24
N LEU A 36 -20.34 -22.90 4.22
CA LEU A 36 -20.06 -21.73 3.39
C LEU A 36 -20.06 -20.43 4.21
N ALA A 37 -21.06 -20.22 5.06
CA ALA A 37 -21.14 -19.04 5.92
C ALA A 37 -19.94 -18.95 6.86
N HIS A 38 -19.48 -20.10 7.39
CA HIS A 38 -18.27 -20.16 8.20
C HIS A 38 -17.02 -19.79 7.39
N HIS A 39 -16.85 -20.33 6.19
CA HIS A 39 -15.75 -19.95 5.30
C HIS A 39 -15.76 -18.46 4.95
N VAL A 40 -16.93 -17.89 4.65
CA VAL A 40 -17.08 -16.45 4.38
C VAL A 40 -16.66 -15.62 5.59
N LYS A 41 -17.05 -16.04 6.81
CA LYS A 41 -16.63 -15.35 8.05
C LYS A 41 -15.11 -15.41 8.24
N ILE A 42 -14.47 -16.55 7.97
CA ILE A 42 -13.01 -16.67 8.00
C ILE A 42 -12.38 -15.74 6.96
N LEU A 43 -12.87 -15.76 5.72
CA LEU A 43 -12.36 -14.91 4.64
C LEU A 43 -12.44 -13.43 5.01
N VAL A 44 -13.60 -12.95 5.47
CA VAL A 44 -13.76 -11.55 5.90
C VAL A 44 -12.79 -11.19 7.02
N THR A 45 -12.63 -12.09 8.01
CA THR A 45 -11.70 -11.87 9.12
C THR A 45 -10.25 -11.81 8.64
N LYS A 46 -9.86 -12.72 7.75
CA LYS A 46 -8.52 -12.75 7.14
C LYS A 46 -8.27 -11.54 6.26
N THR A 47 -9.21 -11.16 5.40
CA THR A 47 -9.12 -9.95 4.56
C THR A 47 -8.97 -8.70 5.42
N ARG A 48 -9.70 -8.60 6.53
CA ARG A 48 -9.55 -7.48 7.47
C ARG A 48 -8.16 -7.46 8.12
N GLN A 49 -7.66 -8.60 8.57
CA GLN A 49 -6.29 -8.72 9.11
C GLN A 49 -5.24 -8.30 8.06
N LEU A 50 -5.38 -8.80 6.83
CA LEU A 50 -4.51 -8.42 5.72
C LEU A 50 -4.65 -6.95 5.31
N GLY A 51 -5.78 -6.28 5.58
CA GLY A 51 -5.90 -4.84 5.34
C GLY A 51 -5.22 -4.00 6.41
N GLU A 52 -5.32 -4.41 7.67
CA GLU A 52 -4.84 -3.62 8.81
C GLU A 52 -3.33 -3.82 9.11
N GLU A 53 -2.78 -5.01 8.87
CA GLU A 53 -1.41 -5.36 9.24
C GLU A 53 -0.28 -4.82 8.31
N PRO A 54 -0.37 -4.91 6.97
CA PRO A 54 0.72 -4.47 6.09
C PRO A 54 0.86 -2.95 6.05
N ASP A 55 -0.20 -2.20 6.35
CA ASP A 55 -0.19 -0.75 6.23
C ASP A 55 0.73 -0.10 7.28
N ARG A 56 0.76 -0.65 8.50
CA ARG A 56 1.56 -0.08 9.60
C ARG A 56 3.06 -0.29 9.44
N THR A 57 3.48 -1.42 8.88
CA THR A 57 4.89 -1.74 8.69
C THR A 57 5.46 -0.99 7.48
N LEU A 58 4.71 -0.95 6.37
CA LEU A 58 5.10 -0.21 5.17
C LEU A 58 5.17 1.30 5.41
N VAL A 59 4.18 1.89 6.08
CA VAL A 59 4.20 3.33 6.41
C VAL A 59 5.40 3.69 7.29
N LYS A 60 5.79 2.83 8.23
CA LYS A 60 6.99 3.06 9.05
C LYS A 60 8.27 3.04 8.22
N GLN A 61 8.42 2.05 7.34
CA GLN A 61 9.58 1.95 6.44
C GLN A 61 9.65 3.14 5.48
N LEU A 62 8.52 3.59 4.94
CA LEU A 62 8.45 4.77 4.07
C LEU A 62 8.87 6.05 4.80
N ARG A 63 8.44 6.26 6.05
CA ARG A 63 8.88 7.43 6.86
C ARG A 63 10.38 7.42 7.14
N GLU A 64 10.95 6.25 7.41
CA GLU A 64 12.40 6.12 7.61
C GLU A 64 13.17 6.44 6.31
N LEU A 65 12.67 5.96 5.17
CA LEU A 65 13.22 6.29 3.86
C LEU A 65 13.10 7.77 3.53
N GLU A 66 11.95 8.39 3.80
CA GLU A 66 11.72 9.83 3.63
C GLU A 66 12.74 10.65 4.40
N THR A 67 12.98 10.30 5.67
CA THR A 67 13.94 11.02 6.52
C THR A 67 15.36 10.91 5.97
N LYS A 68 15.78 9.71 5.56
CA LYS A 68 17.11 9.47 5.00
C LYS A 68 17.30 10.19 3.66
N MET A 69 16.32 10.06 2.76
CA MET A 69 16.37 10.70 1.44
C MET A 69 16.25 12.23 1.53
N GLY A 70 15.48 12.76 2.46
CA GLY A 70 15.40 14.20 2.72
C GLY A 70 16.75 14.79 3.15
N LEU A 71 17.49 14.06 3.98
CA LEU A 71 18.84 14.45 4.41
C LEU A 71 19.83 14.40 3.23
N VAL A 72 19.82 13.31 2.44
CA VAL A 72 20.64 13.17 1.23
C VAL A 72 20.34 14.29 0.23
N LEU A 73 19.05 14.58 -0.02
CA LEU A 73 18.63 15.65 -0.93
C LEU A 73 19.10 17.01 -0.43
N THR A 74 19.03 17.27 0.88
CA THR A 74 19.48 18.54 1.47
C THR A 74 20.99 18.71 1.32
N LEU A 75 21.77 17.67 1.64
CA LEU A 75 23.22 17.67 1.45
C LEU A 75 23.60 17.85 -0.03
N PHE A 76 22.91 17.15 -0.92
CA PHE A 76 23.13 17.27 -2.36
C PHE A 76 22.79 18.67 -2.88
N LYS A 77 21.68 19.26 -2.43
CA LYS A 77 21.32 20.63 -2.78
C LYS A 77 22.38 21.62 -2.29
N ALA A 78 22.86 21.45 -1.06
CA ALA A 78 23.92 22.30 -0.51
C ALA A 78 25.24 22.14 -1.28
N SER A 79 25.62 20.92 -1.67
CA SER A 79 26.84 20.68 -2.44
C SER A 79 26.77 21.29 -3.84
N VAL A 80 25.62 21.17 -4.51
CA VAL A 80 25.39 21.82 -5.81
C VAL A 80 25.41 23.35 -5.67
N TRP A 81 24.74 23.90 -4.66
CA TRP A 81 24.75 25.34 -4.41
C TRP A 81 26.16 25.87 -4.12
N GLY A 82 26.96 25.13 -3.34
CA GLY A 82 28.36 25.46 -3.08
C GLY A 82 29.16 25.59 -4.38
N VAL A 83 29.08 24.59 -5.25
CA VAL A 83 29.81 24.59 -6.54
C VAL A 83 29.34 25.70 -7.48
N ILE A 84 28.02 25.96 -7.56
CA ILE A 84 27.48 27.03 -8.41
C ILE A 84 27.87 28.41 -7.88
N ASN A 85 27.85 28.61 -6.57
CA ASN A 85 28.21 29.90 -5.96
C ASN A 85 29.73 30.16 -5.97
N GLU A 86 30.54 29.11 -5.98
CA GLU A 86 32.01 29.19 -6.15
C GLU A 86 32.44 29.34 -7.62
N GLN A 87 31.52 29.22 -8.59
CA GLN A 87 31.80 29.73 -9.93
C GLN A 87 32.07 31.23 -9.77
N PRO A 88 33.25 31.75 -10.16
CA PRO A 88 33.45 33.19 -10.19
C PRO A 88 32.30 33.75 -11.02
N ALA A 89 31.54 34.69 -10.43
CA ALA A 89 30.50 35.43 -11.12
C ALA A 89 31.06 35.76 -12.50
N ALA A 90 30.49 35.14 -13.54
CA ALA A 90 31.03 35.18 -14.89
C ALA A 90 31.54 36.59 -15.14
N ASP A 91 32.85 36.70 -15.27
CA ASP A 91 33.58 37.95 -15.38
C ASP A 91 32.76 38.88 -16.29
N PRO A 92 32.35 40.09 -15.86
CA PRO A 92 31.68 41.05 -16.74
C PRO A 92 32.61 41.58 -17.85
N SER A 93 33.74 40.89 -18.13
CA SER A 93 34.73 41.23 -19.15
C SER A 93 34.63 40.39 -20.42
N VAL A 94 33.72 39.40 -20.51
CA VAL A 94 33.41 38.79 -21.82
C VAL A 94 32.44 39.70 -22.58
N SER A 95 33.02 40.70 -23.23
CA SER A 95 32.40 41.52 -24.26
C SER A 95 31.86 40.63 -25.39
N PHE A 96 30.61 40.18 -25.27
CA PHE A 96 29.81 39.67 -26.38
C PHE A 96 29.35 40.87 -27.21
N GLY A 97 30.20 41.33 -28.11
CA GLY A 97 29.88 42.46 -28.98
C GLY A 97 31.05 42.92 -29.81
N SER A 98 31.35 42.19 -30.89
CA SER A 98 31.82 42.75 -32.16
C SER A 98 32.32 41.62 -33.08
N ALA A 99 31.40 40.75 -33.49
CA ALA A 99 31.61 39.87 -34.63
C ALA A 99 30.38 40.00 -35.54
N GLY A 100 30.44 40.96 -36.46
CA GLY A 100 29.49 41.06 -37.57
C GLY A 100 28.68 42.34 -37.60
N ASP A 101 29.31 43.47 -37.93
CA ASP A 101 28.68 44.41 -38.87
C ASP A 101 29.72 45.36 -39.50
N THR A 102 30.35 44.90 -40.58
CA THR A 102 31.10 45.77 -41.49
C THR A 102 30.61 45.54 -42.91
N THR A 103 29.34 45.82 -43.19
CA THR A 103 28.87 45.99 -44.56
C THR A 103 27.76 47.04 -44.66
N VAL A 104 28.17 48.23 -45.13
CA VAL A 104 27.40 49.19 -45.96
C VAL A 104 26.47 50.19 -45.23
N GLN A 105 27.04 51.36 -44.90
CA GLN A 105 26.39 52.63 -45.24
C GLN A 105 27.19 53.30 -46.36
N ARG A 106 26.65 53.28 -47.59
CA ARG A 106 26.50 54.43 -48.49
C ARG A 106 25.91 53.99 -49.82
#